data_AF-A0A327JAN1-F1
#
_entry.id   AF-A0A327JAN1-F1
#
_cell.length_a   1.000
_cell.length_b   1.000
_cell.length_c   1.000
_cell.angle_alpha   90.00
_cell.angle_beta   90.00
_cell.angle_gamma   90.00
#
_symmetry.space_group_name_H-M   'P 1'
#
loop_
_entity.id
_entity.type
_entity.pdbx_description
1 polymer ?
#
loop_
_entity_poly.entity_id
_entity_poly.type
_entity_poly.pdbx_seq_one_letter_code
_entity_poly.pdbx_strand_id
1 'polypeptide(L)'
;MGFYLNAENGKIVNCGNFDITSETTKSYAVSEEVYYNYMKHEDRYYIENDEVVEDPEFITRLTAANKKDFENKFLETSKGNYRLQPKGYANAQQSVDTINNMVNALNGLPENVANMIIFYPTPDFSDEEQCTEEWLVAHQYTAEPMTKEEWTTYYIEFSTKYAQKQYKQETA
;
A
#
# COMPACT_ATOMS: atom_id res chain seq x y z
N MET A 1 26.88 2.71 22.81
CA MET A 1 26.94 1.66 21.78
C MET A 1 27.03 2.39 20.45
N GLY A 2 27.98 2.03 19.59
CA GLY A 2 28.09 2.67 18.26
C GLY A 2 27.12 2.03 17.27
N PHE A 3 26.82 2.73 16.19
CA PHE A 3 26.04 2.21 15.06
C PHE A 3 26.88 2.32 13.81
N TYR A 4 27.00 1.21 13.08
CA TYR A 4 27.87 1.13 11.92
C TYR A 4 27.13 0.49 10.75
N LEU A 5 27.33 1.04 9.55
CA LEU A 5 27.04 0.37 8.29
C LEU A 5 28.35 -0.17 7.72
N ASN A 6 28.35 -1.44 7.31
CA ASN A 6 29.55 -2.11 6.84
C ASN A 6 29.46 -2.30 5.33
N ALA A 7 30.49 -1.86 4.61
CA ALA A 7 30.53 -1.94 3.15
C ALA A 7 31.70 -2.79 2.64
N GLU A 8 31.46 -3.49 1.54
CA GLU A 8 32.44 -4.25 0.79
C GLU A 8 32.38 -3.80 -0.67
N ASN A 9 33.54 -3.49 -1.27
CA ASN A 9 33.62 -2.98 -2.65
C ASN A 9 32.68 -1.80 -2.94
N GLY A 10 32.50 -0.90 -1.96
CA GLY A 10 31.63 0.29 -2.08
C GLY A 10 30.13 0.02 -1.94
N LYS A 11 29.71 -1.22 -1.66
CA LYS A 11 28.31 -1.57 -1.38
C LYS A 11 28.11 -1.89 0.09
N ILE A 12 27.07 -1.34 0.71
CA ILE A 12 26.70 -1.69 2.09
C ILE A 12 26.14 -3.12 2.09
N VAL A 13 26.72 -3.98 2.93
CA VAL A 13 26.39 -5.42 3.00
C VAL A 13 25.68 -5.82 4.28
N ASN A 14 25.85 -5.07 5.37
CA ASN A 14 25.13 -5.27 6.62
C ASN A 14 25.31 -4.04 7.55
N CYS A 15 24.66 -4.10 8.71
CA CYS A 15 24.84 -3.14 9.80
C CYS A 15 25.20 -3.87 11.10
N GLY A 16 25.86 -3.17 12.02
CA GLY A 16 26.15 -3.70 13.35
C GLY A 16 26.52 -2.64 14.38
N ASN A 17 26.72 -3.06 15.61
CA ASN A 17 27.04 -2.16 16.73
C ASN A 17 28.53 -2.06 17.08
N PHE A 18 29.37 -2.67 16.26
CA PHE A 18 30.81 -2.71 16.41
C PHE A 18 31.47 -2.35 15.09
N ASP A 19 32.61 -1.66 15.18
CA ASP A 19 33.50 -1.48 14.06
C ASP A 19 34.17 -2.82 13.74
N ILE A 20 34.02 -3.27 12.50
CA ILE A 20 34.57 -4.53 11.98
C ILE A 20 35.50 -4.28 10.78
N THR A 21 36.05 -3.07 10.68
CA THR A 21 36.95 -2.68 9.59
C THR A 21 38.09 -3.68 9.44
N SER A 22 38.29 -4.15 8.22
CA SER A 22 39.28 -5.14 7.81
C SER A 22 39.81 -4.83 6.40
N GLU A 23 40.61 -5.71 5.82
CA GLU A 23 41.10 -5.53 4.45
C GLU A 23 39.98 -5.54 3.39
N THR A 24 38.88 -6.24 3.66
CA THR A 24 37.78 -6.44 2.70
C THR A 24 36.53 -5.63 3.03
N THR A 25 36.39 -5.22 4.28
CA THR A 25 35.16 -4.59 4.82
C THR A 25 35.53 -3.29 5.51
N LYS A 26 34.77 -2.23 5.24
CA LYS A 26 34.93 -0.93 5.90
C LYS A 26 33.67 -0.58 6.69
N SER A 27 33.85 -0.19 7.96
CA SER A 27 32.75 0.26 8.81
C SER A 27 32.63 1.79 8.78
N TYR A 28 31.41 2.26 8.57
CA TYR A 28 31.05 3.67 8.58
C TYR A 28 30.20 3.95 9.82
N ALA A 29 30.69 4.79 10.72
CA ALA A 29 29.91 5.23 11.88
C ALA A 29 28.74 6.10 11.40
N VAL A 30 27.53 5.79 11.86
CA VAL A 30 26.30 6.49 11.46
C VAL A 30 25.45 6.86 12.68
N SER A 31 24.44 7.69 12.48
CA SER A 31 23.43 7.94 13.52
C SER A 31 22.56 6.70 13.74
N GLU A 32 21.94 6.62 14.92
CA GLU A 32 20.94 5.58 15.23
C GLU A 32 19.77 5.57 14.24
N GLU A 33 19.35 6.75 13.77
CA GLU A 33 18.30 6.90 12.78
C GLU A 33 18.69 6.24 11.44
N VAL A 34 19.88 6.56 10.90
CA VAL A 34 20.38 5.96 9.65
C VAL A 34 20.51 4.45 9.78
N TYR A 35 20.95 3.97 10.95
CA TYR A 35 21.07 2.54 11.23
C TYR A 35 19.73 1.81 11.15
N TYR A 36 18.69 2.29 11.84
CA TYR A 36 17.37 1.65 11.80
C TYR A 36 16.66 1.85 10.47
N ASN A 37 16.88 2.97 9.78
CA ASN A 37 16.37 3.18 8.43
C ASN A 37 16.96 2.16 7.45
N TYR A 38 18.26 1.87 7.53
CA TYR A 38 18.90 0.83 6.73
C TYR A 38 18.34 -0.57 7.07
N MET A 39 18.13 -0.87 8.36
CA MET A 39 17.53 -2.16 8.75
C MET A 39 16.12 -2.37 8.17
N LYS A 40 15.38 -1.29 7.96
CA LYS A 40 14.06 -1.35 7.31
C LYS A 40 14.19 -1.41 5.78
N HIS A 41 15.13 -0.65 5.22
CA HIS A 41 15.32 -0.47 3.78
C HIS A 41 16.81 -0.48 3.42
N GLU A 42 17.33 -1.66 3.08
CA GLU A 42 18.76 -1.85 2.81
C GLU A 42 19.26 -1.08 1.56
N ASP A 43 18.36 -0.66 0.67
CA ASP A 43 18.66 0.07 -0.56
C ASP A 43 18.54 1.60 -0.42
N ARG A 44 18.26 2.12 0.78
CA ARG A 44 18.11 3.55 1.04
C ARG A 44 19.43 4.33 1.04
N TYR A 45 20.54 3.66 1.35
CA TYR A 45 21.85 4.30 1.50
C TYR A 45 22.90 3.64 0.60
N TYR A 46 23.84 4.44 0.12
CA TYR A 46 24.99 4.00 -0.66
C TYR A 46 26.26 4.70 -0.20
N ILE A 47 27.43 4.18 -0.62
CA ILE A 47 28.71 4.81 -0.31
C ILE A 47 29.16 5.68 -1.48
N GLU A 48 29.40 6.96 -1.22
CA GLU A 48 29.94 7.92 -2.19
C GLU A 48 30.99 8.80 -1.52
N ASN A 49 32.14 8.97 -2.17
CA ASN A 49 33.27 9.73 -1.64
C ASN A 49 33.67 9.37 -0.19
N ASP A 50 33.57 8.09 0.16
CA ASP A 50 33.86 7.55 1.49
C ASP A 50 32.91 8.02 2.60
N GLU A 51 31.69 8.42 2.24
CA GLU A 51 30.61 8.77 3.14
C GLU A 51 29.36 7.93 2.85
N VAL A 52 28.54 7.71 3.87
CA VAL A 52 27.21 7.10 3.72
C VAL A 52 26.25 8.20 3.27
N VAL A 53 25.71 8.04 2.07
CA VAL A 53 24.80 9.00 1.44
C VAL A 53 23.43 8.36 1.26
N GLU A 54 22.38 9.11 1.57
CA GLU A 54 21.00 8.70 1.31
C GLU A 54 20.68 8.86 -0.17
N ASP A 55 20.07 7.83 -0.77
CA ASP A 55 19.63 7.89 -2.15
C ASP A 55 18.49 8.91 -2.31
N PRO A 56 18.71 10.01 -3.08
CA PRO A 56 17.71 11.06 -3.23
C PRO A 56 16.44 10.59 -3.95
N GLU A 57 16.50 9.48 -4.70
CA GLU A 57 15.35 8.89 -5.39
C GLU A 57 14.66 7.79 -4.58
N PHE A 58 15.19 7.40 -3.41
CA PHE A 58 14.64 6.31 -2.61
C PHE A 58 13.15 6.52 -2.29
N ILE A 59 12.78 7.68 -1.74
CA ILE A 59 11.39 7.99 -1.39
C ILE A 59 10.49 7.95 -2.63
N THR A 60 10.97 8.42 -3.78
CA THR A 60 10.23 8.35 -5.04
C THR A 60 9.96 6.91 -5.47
N ARG A 61 10.97 6.04 -5.38
CA ARG A 61 10.83 4.61 -5.72
C ARG A 61 9.91 3.88 -4.73
N LEU A 62 10.07 4.14 -3.44
CA LEU A 62 9.23 3.56 -2.38
C LEU A 62 7.77 3.97 -2.56
N THR A 63 7.51 5.26 -2.77
CA THR A 63 6.17 5.80 -3.04
C THR A 63 5.54 5.11 -4.26
N ALA A 64 6.30 4.96 -5.35
CA ALA A 64 5.81 4.29 -6.56
C ALA A 64 5.53 2.80 -6.32
N ALA A 65 6.36 2.11 -5.54
CA ALA A 65 6.17 0.71 -5.17
C ALA A 65 4.93 0.51 -4.29
N ASN A 66 4.77 1.33 -3.25
CA ASN A 66 3.61 1.33 -2.35
C ASN A 66 2.31 1.61 -3.12
N LYS A 67 2.33 2.63 -3.98
CA LYS A 67 1.19 2.95 -4.85
C LYS A 67 0.81 1.77 -5.73
N LYS A 68 1.79 1.14 -6.38
CA LYS A 68 1.55 -0.02 -7.26
C LYS A 68 0.98 -1.20 -6.48
N ASP A 69 1.50 -1.49 -5.29
CA ASP A 69 0.98 -2.57 -4.44
C ASP A 69 -0.46 -2.29 -4.00
N PHE A 70 -0.76 -1.08 -3.57
CA PHE A 70 -2.11 -0.66 -3.23
C PHE A 70 -3.07 -0.77 -4.43
N GLU A 71 -2.66 -0.25 -5.59
CA GLU A 71 -3.44 -0.38 -6.82
C GLU A 71 -3.64 -1.85 -7.22
N ASN A 72 -2.73 -2.77 -6.89
CA ASN A 72 -2.96 -4.20 -7.16
C ASN A 72 -3.98 -4.85 -6.23
N LYS A 73 -4.22 -4.26 -5.04
CA LYS A 73 -5.13 -4.80 -4.02
C LYS A 73 -6.49 -4.13 -4.03
N PHE A 74 -6.59 -2.91 -4.56
CA PHE A 74 -7.78 -2.07 -4.46
C PHE A 74 -8.26 -1.54 -5.82
N LEU A 75 -9.53 -1.15 -5.85
CA LEU A 75 -10.19 -0.44 -6.94
C LEU A 75 -10.66 0.92 -6.43
N GLU A 76 -10.11 1.99 -6.97
CA GLU A 76 -10.52 3.35 -6.63
C GLU A 76 -11.89 3.68 -7.24
N THR A 77 -12.85 4.10 -6.40
CA THR A 77 -14.21 4.49 -6.79
C THR A 77 -14.57 5.87 -6.25
N SER A 78 -15.67 6.46 -6.73
CA SER A 78 -16.18 7.74 -6.20
C SER A 78 -16.51 7.72 -4.71
N LYS A 79 -16.66 6.54 -4.10
CA LYS A 79 -16.96 6.35 -2.67
C LYS A 79 -15.74 5.97 -1.83
N GLY A 80 -14.59 5.75 -2.47
CA GLY A 80 -13.36 5.29 -1.81
C GLY A 80 -12.73 4.10 -2.52
N ASN A 81 -11.72 3.50 -1.90
CA ASN A 81 -11.04 2.33 -2.43
C ASN A 81 -11.75 1.06 -1.97
N TYR A 82 -12.11 0.20 -2.92
CA TYR A 82 -12.76 -1.09 -2.65
C TYR A 82 -11.76 -2.23 -2.83
N ARG A 83 -11.67 -3.14 -1.87
CA ARG A 83 -10.70 -4.26 -1.93
C ARG A 83 -11.09 -5.24 -3.04
N LEU A 84 -10.13 -5.64 -3.89
CA LEU A 84 -10.36 -6.56 -5.02
C LEU A 84 -10.69 -7.98 -4.58
N GLN A 85 -10.21 -8.38 -3.40
CA GLN A 85 -10.53 -9.65 -2.73
C GLN A 85 -11.07 -9.36 -1.32
N PRO A 86 -12.33 -8.94 -1.20
CA PRO A 86 -12.93 -8.68 0.10
C PRO A 86 -13.16 -10.00 0.87
N LYS A 87 -13.08 -9.95 2.20
CA LYS A 87 -13.22 -11.12 3.06
C LYS A 87 -14.58 -11.80 2.83
N GLY A 88 -14.56 -13.12 2.63
CA GLY A 88 -15.77 -13.92 2.46
C GLY A 88 -16.32 -13.99 1.03
N TYR A 89 -15.67 -13.33 0.07
CA TYR A 89 -16.01 -13.40 -1.35
C TYR A 89 -14.79 -13.78 -2.19
N ALA A 90 -15.03 -14.38 -3.35
CA ALA A 90 -13.96 -14.76 -4.27
C ALA A 90 -13.30 -13.54 -4.92
N ASN A 91 -14.08 -12.47 -5.16
CA ASN A 91 -13.61 -11.22 -5.73
C ASN A 91 -14.60 -10.08 -5.45
N ALA A 92 -14.18 -8.85 -5.77
CA ALA A 92 -14.96 -7.65 -5.53
C ALA A 92 -16.27 -7.61 -6.34
N GLN A 93 -16.29 -8.10 -7.58
CA GLN A 93 -17.51 -8.13 -8.39
C GLN A 93 -18.59 -8.99 -7.73
N GLN A 94 -18.24 -10.20 -7.27
CA GLN A 94 -19.18 -11.09 -6.57
C GLN A 94 -19.77 -10.43 -5.33
N SER A 95 -18.94 -9.71 -4.56
CA SER A 95 -19.38 -8.96 -3.38
C SER A 95 -20.38 -7.88 -3.76
N VAL A 96 -20.03 -7.02 -4.72
CA VAL A 96 -20.88 -5.91 -5.15
C VAL A 96 -22.17 -6.38 -5.84
N ASP A 97 -22.12 -7.47 -6.61
CA ASP A 97 -23.31 -8.10 -7.23
C ASP A 97 -24.29 -8.62 -6.17
N THR A 98 -23.76 -9.22 -5.11
CA THR A 98 -24.56 -9.71 -3.98
C THR A 98 -25.32 -8.55 -3.34
N ILE A 99 -24.63 -7.45 -3.07
CA ILE A 99 -25.24 -6.24 -2.52
C ILE A 99 -26.24 -5.63 -3.50
N ASN A 100 -25.92 -5.58 -4.79
CA ASN A 100 -26.81 -5.06 -5.82
C ASN A 100 -28.14 -5.83 -5.88
N ASN A 101 -28.09 -7.16 -5.74
CA ASN A 101 -29.31 -7.98 -5.66
C ASN A 101 -30.16 -7.64 -4.43
N MET A 102 -29.52 -7.40 -3.28
CA MET A 102 -30.21 -6.94 -2.07
C MET A 102 -30.84 -5.56 -2.26
N VAL A 103 -30.10 -4.60 -2.84
CA VAL A 103 -30.61 -3.25 -3.12
C VAL A 103 -31.81 -3.30 -4.07
N ASN A 104 -31.77 -4.16 -5.08
CA ASN A 104 -32.88 -4.33 -6.01
C ASN A 104 -34.15 -4.87 -5.33
N ALA A 105 -34.00 -5.83 -4.41
CA ALA A 105 -35.11 -6.40 -3.65
C ALA A 105 -35.68 -5.42 -2.61
N LEU A 106 -34.83 -4.60 -2.00
CA LEU A 106 -35.19 -3.65 -0.94
C LEU A 106 -35.56 -2.26 -1.47
N ASN A 107 -35.39 -2.03 -2.77
CA ASN A 107 -35.57 -0.74 -3.45
C ASN A 107 -34.70 0.40 -2.88
N GLY A 108 -33.49 0.06 -2.43
CA GLY A 108 -32.53 1.00 -1.83
C GLY A 108 -31.43 0.27 -1.07
N LEU A 109 -30.41 1.01 -0.63
CA LEU A 109 -29.35 0.49 0.24
C LEU A 109 -29.62 0.96 1.68
N PRO A 110 -30.36 0.18 2.49
CA PRO A 110 -30.55 0.51 3.89
C PRO A 110 -29.27 0.30 4.70
N GLU A 111 -29.21 0.89 5.88
CA GLU A 111 -28.04 0.91 6.77
C GLU A 111 -27.45 -0.48 7.04
N ASN A 112 -28.29 -1.50 7.26
CA ASN A 112 -27.83 -2.86 7.52
C ASN A 112 -27.09 -3.49 6.33
N VAL A 113 -27.41 -3.08 5.10
CA VAL A 113 -26.72 -3.53 3.88
C VAL A 113 -25.52 -2.61 3.59
N ALA A 114 -25.65 -1.30 3.85
CA ALA A 114 -24.57 -0.34 3.69
C ALA A 114 -23.35 -0.69 4.55
N ASN A 115 -23.58 -1.17 5.78
CA ASN A 115 -22.54 -1.65 6.70
C ASN A 115 -21.78 -2.89 6.20
N MET A 116 -22.27 -3.58 5.17
CA MET A 116 -21.57 -4.71 4.54
C MET A 116 -20.57 -4.25 3.46
N ILE A 117 -20.59 -2.97 3.10
CA ILE A 117 -19.73 -2.38 2.08
C ILE A 117 -18.63 -1.59 2.79
N ILE A 118 -17.41 -2.07 2.68
CA ILE A 118 -16.24 -1.46 3.33
C ILE A 118 -15.39 -0.77 2.28
N PHE A 119 -15.09 0.50 2.53
CA PHE A 119 -14.18 1.33 1.77
C PHE A 119 -12.95 1.69 2.58
N TYR A 120 -11.88 2.01 1.86
CA TYR A 120 -10.60 2.39 2.42
C TYR A 120 -10.20 3.77 1.86
N PRO A 121 -9.63 4.66 2.68
CA PRO A 121 -9.04 5.90 2.19
C PRO A 121 -7.83 5.59 1.29
N THR A 122 -7.47 6.55 0.43
CA THR A 122 -6.19 6.48 -0.28
C THR A 122 -5.10 6.92 0.69
N PRO A 123 -4.10 6.07 0.99
CA PRO A 123 -3.02 6.43 1.90
C PRO A 123 -2.08 7.46 1.26
N ASP A 124 -1.37 8.22 2.09
CA ASP A 124 -0.16 8.90 1.62
C ASP A 124 0.93 7.86 1.38
N PHE A 125 1.25 7.58 0.11
CA PHE A 125 2.22 6.56 -0.26
C PHE A 125 3.67 6.89 0.16
N SER A 126 3.93 8.14 0.55
CA SER A 126 5.21 8.56 1.11
C SER A 126 5.30 8.33 2.63
N ASP A 127 4.17 8.05 3.28
CA ASP A 127 4.08 7.69 4.68
C ASP A 127 3.96 6.17 4.82
N GLU A 128 5.05 5.54 5.30
CA GLU A 128 5.11 4.09 5.48
C GLU A 128 4.05 3.55 6.45
N GLU A 129 3.65 4.32 7.48
CA GLU A 129 2.64 3.87 8.44
C GLU A 129 1.27 3.74 7.78
N GLN A 130 0.93 4.66 6.86
CA GLN A 130 -0.33 4.64 6.13
C GLN A 130 -0.40 3.51 5.09
N CYS A 131 0.74 2.97 4.68
CA CYS A 131 0.82 1.87 3.71
C CYS A 131 0.69 0.48 4.35
N THR A 132 0.45 0.40 5.67
CA THR A 132 0.29 -0.87 6.40
C THR A 132 -1.15 -1.39 6.37
N GLU A 133 -1.31 -2.71 6.51
CA GLU A 133 -2.64 -3.33 6.61
C GLU A 133 -3.36 -2.88 7.89
N GLU A 134 -2.61 -2.73 8.98
CA GLU A 134 -3.12 -2.26 10.27
C GLU A 134 -3.73 -0.87 10.16
N TRP A 135 -3.05 0.06 9.48
CA TRP A 135 -3.58 1.40 9.24
C TRP A 135 -4.81 1.37 8.35
N LEU A 136 -4.79 0.60 7.26
CA LEU A 136 -5.92 0.47 6.33
C LEU A 136 -7.17 -0.05 7.05
N VAL A 137 -7.04 -1.08 7.89
CA VAL A 137 -8.15 -1.64 8.66
C VAL A 137 -8.64 -0.66 9.73
N ALA A 138 -7.74 0.10 10.37
CA ALA A 138 -8.10 1.09 11.39
C ALA A 138 -8.85 2.30 10.81
N HIS A 139 -8.62 2.63 9.53
CA HIS A 139 -9.21 3.80 8.85
C HIS A 139 -10.28 3.43 7.82
N GLN A 140 -10.69 2.16 7.75
CA GLN A 140 -11.78 1.73 6.89
C GLN A 140 -13.11 2.35 7.35
N TYR A 141 -14.03 2.53 6.42
CA TYR A 141 -15.36 3.06 6.70
C TYR A 141 -16.42 2.34 5.87
N THR A 142 -17.66 2.39 6.33
CA THR A 142 -18.79 1.75 5.63
C THR A 142 -19.45 2.72 4.66
N ALA A 143 -20.19 2.18 3.69
CA ALA A 143 -21.04 3.00 2.85
C ALA A 143 -22.13 3.69 3.70
N GLU A 144 -22.53 4.89 3.27
CA GLU A 144 -23.74 5.53 3.76
C GLU A 144 -24.98 4.90 3.11
N PRO A 145 -26.13 4.87 3.81
CA PRO A 145 -27.41 4.50 3.19
C PRO A 145 -27.70 5.37 1.97
N MET A 146 -28.27 4.77 0.93
CA MET A 146 -28.56 5.50 -0.32
C MET A 146 -29.81 4.97 -1.03
N THR A 147 -30.36 5.82 -1.88
CA THR A 147 -31.47 5.45 -2.75
C THR A 147 -31.02 4.41 -3.79
N LYS A 148 -31.99 3.72 -4.40
CA LYS A 148 -31.71 2.79 -5.49
C LYS A 148 -31.00 3.45 -6.68
N GLU A 149 -31.35 4.69 -6.98
CA GLU A 149 -30.77 5.44 -8.11
C GLU A 149 -29.30 5.79 -7.85
N GLU A 150 -28.98 6.27 -6.65
CA GLU A 150 -27.60 6.54 -6.23
C GLU A 150 -26.76 5.27 -6.23
N TRP A 151 -27.31 4.16 -5.69
CA TRP A 151 -26.65 2.87 -5.74
C TRP A 151 -26.42 2.39 -7.17
N THR A 152 -27.42 2.52 -8.05
CA THR A 152 -27.31 2.10 -9.45
C THR A 152 -26.20 2.87 -10.15
N THR A 153 -26.08 4.18 -9.89
CA THR A 153 -25.00 5.01 -10.43
C THR A 153 -23.63 4.51 -9.97
N TYR A 154 -23.47 4.24 -8.68
CA TYR A 154 -22.24 3.68 -8.12
C TYR A 154 -21.92 2.29 -8.69
N TYR A 155 -22.91 1.41 -8.78
CA TYR A 155 -22.76 0.04 -9.30
C TYR A 155 -22.27 0.04 -10.75
N ILE A 156 -22.76 0.95 -11.59
CA ILE A 156 -22.31 1.12 -12.98
C ILE A 156 -20.84 1.59 -13.01
N GLU A 157 -20.49 2.59 -12.19
CA GLU A 157 -19.11 3.06 -12.07
C GLU A 157 -18.17 1.92 -11.65
N PHE A 158 -18.51 1.24 -10.57
CA PHE A 158 -17.75 0.12 -10.02
C PHE A 158 -17.55 -0.96 -11.08
N SER A 159 -18.63 -1.43 -11.71
CA SER A 159 -18.58 -2.52 -12.69
C SER A 159 -17.75 -2.14 -13.92
N THR A 160 -17.85 -0.89 -14.37
CA THR A 160 -17.05 -0.36 -15.49
C THR A 160 -15.57 -0.36 -15.13
N LYS A 161 -15.21 0.20 -13.96
CA LYS A 161 -13.82 0.26 -13.50
C LYS A 161 -13.23 -1.12 -13.24
N TYR A 162 -14.00 -2.02 -12.63
CA TYR A 162 -13.59 -3.39 -12.37
C TYR A 162 -13.31 -4.13 -13.69
N ALA A 163 -14.25 -4.08 -14.65
CA ALA A 163 -14.06 -4.69 -15.97
C ALA A 163 -12.82 -4.13 -16.68
N GLN A 164 -12.65 -2.81 -16.72
CA GLN A 164 -11.46 -2.18 -17.30
C GLN A 164 -10.16 -2.67 -16.66
N LYS A 165 -10.15 -2.87 -15.34
CA LYS A 165 -8.99 -3.39 -14.62
C LYS A 165 -8.68 -4.82 -14.99
N GLN A 166 -9.69 -5.70 -15.04
CA GLN A 166 -9.51 -7.10 -15.41
C GLN A 166 -8.99 -7.24 -16.85
N TYR A 167 -9.58 -6.54 -17.82
CA TYR A 167 -9.12 -6.60 -19.22
C TYR A 167 -7.72 -6.02 -19.43
N LYS A 168 -7.34 -4.97 -18.69
CA LYS A 168 -5.98 -4.41 -18.77
C LYS A 168 -4.92 -5.38 -18.23
N GLN A 169 -5.26 -6.21 -17.25
CA GLN A 169 -4.33 -7.19 -16.69
C GLN A 169 -4.02 -8.36 -17.64
N GLU A 170 -4.89 -8.66 -18.61
CA GLU A 170 -4.68 -9.74 -19.59
C GLU A 170 -3.76 -9.35 -20.76
N THR A 171 -3.30 -8.09 -20.83
CA THR A 171 -2.52 -7.56 -21.97
C THR A 171 -1.10 -7.12 -21.63
N ALA A 172 -0.61 -7.44 -20.43
CA ALA A 172 0.74 -7.12 -19.95
C ALA A 172 1.62 -8.37 -19.78
#